data_AF-A0A7S0DVJ2-F1
#
_entry.id   AF-A0A7S0DVJ2-F1
#
_cell.length_a   1.000
_cell.length_b   1.000
_cell.length_c   1.000
_cell.angle_alpha   90.00
_cell.angle_beta   90.00
_cell.angle_gamma   90.00
#
_symmetry.space_group_name_H-M   'P 1'
#
loop_
_entity.id
_entity.type
_entity.pdbx_description
1 polymer ?
#
loop_
_entity_poly.entity_id
_entity_poly.type
_entity_poly.pdbx_seq_one_letter_code
_entity_poly.pdbx_strand_id
1 'polypeptide(L)'
;NNPLYAFYPELVASKGFPGVTDLNGAASVPVATWDDAFRQLVSSNKYATIVRVCYDCLESHRLIFYKRILTVDGDWSISQNMLYRWLSNRNTLNVHFKLYGSEVDYLTDNNAWGYCNYDDNAVGSFRDCGPTAAVGSQW
;
A
#
# COMPACT_ATOMS: atom_id res chain seq x y z
N ASN A 1 14.59 19.21 -7.64
CA ASN A 1 14.96 18.14 -6.68
C ASN A 1 14.67 18.63 -5.27
N ASN A 2 13.46 18.42 -4.78
CA ASN A 2 13.05 18.76 -3.40
C ASN A 2 12.99 17.44 -2.60
N PRO A 3 13.91 17.20 -1.66
CA PRO A 3 14.03 15.92 -0.93
C PRO A 3 12.97 15.71 0.18
N LEU A 4 11.90 16.51 0.24
CA LEU A 4 10.91 16.47 1.32
C LEU A 4 9.66 15.59 1.06
N TYR A 5 9.52 15.00 -0.13
CA TYR A 5 8.38 14.13 -0.48
C TYR A 5 8.74 12.64 -0.57
N ALA A 6 9.62 12.18 0.33
CA ALA A 6 9.99 10.78 0.34
C ALA A 6 8.80 9.93 0.82
N PHE A 7 8.02 9.44 -0.14
CA PHE A 7 7.16 8.27 0.04
C PHE A 7 8.09 7.11 0.45
N TYR A 8 8.07 6.77 1.74
CA TYR A 8 8.71 5.58 2.28
C TYR A 8 7.63 4.50 2.42
N PRO A 9 7.33 3.71 1.37
CA PRO A 9 6.42 2.59 1.51
C PRO A 9 7.11 1.55 2.38
N GLU A 10 6.66 1.41 3.62
CA GLU A 10 7.15 0.36 4.48
C GLU A 10 6.31 -0.90 4.25
N LEU A 11 6.98 -1.99 3.87
CA LEU A 11 6.35 -3.29 3.69
C LEU A 11 6.28 -4.02 5.03
N VAL A 12 5.07 -4.30 5.50
CA VAL A 12 4.82 -4.95 6.79
C VAL A 12 4.08 -6.28 6.59
N ALA A 13 4.56 -7.34 7.23
CA ALA A 13 3.90 -8.65 7.27
C ALA A 13 2.83 -8.66 8.38
N SER A 14 1.54 -8.61 8.05
CA SER A 14 0.52 -8.49 9.10
C SER A 14 -0.03 -9.86 9.56
N LYS A 15 0.53 -10.37 10.66
CA LYS A 15 -0.24 -11.07 11.71
C LYS A 15 0.42 -10.77 13.06
N GLY A 16 -0.24 -9.94 13.88
CA GLY A 16 0.30 -9.36 15.12
C GLY A 16 1.25 -8.21 14.80
N PHE A 17 0.77 -6.96 14.91
CA PHE A 17 1.56 -5.74 14.71
C PHE A 17 2.67 -5.69 15.76
N PRO A 18 3.96 -5.86 15.39
CA PRO A 18 5.01 -5.48 16.31
C PRO A 18 5.37 -4.02 16.07
N GLY A 19 5.79 -3.31 17.12
CA GLY A 19 6.28 -1.93 16.96
C GLY A 19 7.38 -1.84 15.90
N VAL A 20 7.57 -0.64 15.34
CA VAL A 20 8.51 -0.29 14.25
C VAL A 20 9.92 -0.90 14.39
N THR A 21 10.33 -1.26 15.60
CA THR A 21 11.58 -1.99 15.91
C THR A 21 11.72 -3.39 15.29
N ASP A 22 10.64 -4.09 14.93
CA ASP A 22 10.68 -5.48 14.42
C ASP A 22 10.69 -5.60 12.88
N LEU A 23 10.62 -4.48 12.16
CA LEU A 23 10.59 -4.46 10.69
C LEU A 23 11.92 -4.94 10.07
N ASN A 24 12.99 -4.94 10.87
CA ASN A 24 14.29 -5.52 10.50
C ASN A 24 14.34 -7.06 10.64
N GLY A 25 13.37 -7.69 11.33
CA GLY A 25 13.34 -9.15 11.52
C GLY A 25 12.83 -9.91 10.30
N ALA A 26 11.87 -9.33 9.56
CA ALA A 26 11.36 -9.88 8.30
C ALA A 26 12.32 -9.68 7.11
N ALA A 27 13.34 -8.83 7.27
CA ALA A 27 14.35 -8.51 6.26
C ALA A 27 15.55 -9.48 6.23
N SER A 28 15.54 -10.57 7.01
CA SER A 28 16.69 -11.47 7.18
C SER A 28 16.76 -12.64 6.19
N VAL A 29 15.89 -12.67 5.17
CA VAL A 29 16.07 -13.49 3.96
C VAL A 29 16.49 -12.55 2.83
N PRO A 30 17.52 -12.86 2.02
CA PRO A 30 17.86 -12.03 0.86
C PRO A 30 16.71 -12.12 -0.16
N VAL A 31 15.74 -11.21 -0.07
CA VAL A 31 14.73 -10.99 -1.10
C VAL A 31 15.35 -10.06 -2.13
N ALA A 32 15.52 -10.56 -3.36
CA ALA A 32 16.24 -9.85 -4.42
C ALA A 32 15.61 -8.49 -4.79
N THR A 33 14.30 -8.32 -4.58
CA THR A 33 13.54 -7.09 -4.88
C THR A 33 12.34 -6.89 -3.93
N TRP A 34 11.80 -5.66 -3.86
CA TRP A 34 10.55 -5.36 -3.13
C TRP A 34 9.37 -6.20 -3.65
N ASP A 35 9.33 -6.48 -4.95
CA ASP A 35 8.29 -7.30 -5.56
C ASP A 35 8.34 -8.76 -5.07
N ASP A 36 9.53 -9.34 -4.92
CA ASP A 36 9.70 -10.69 -4.37
C ASP A 36 9.25 -10.78 -2.92
N ALA A 37 9.66 -9.80 -2.10
CA ALA A 37 9.26 -9.72 -0.70
C ALA A 37 7.74 -9.63 -0.56
N PHE A 38 7.11 -8.76 -1.36
CA PHE A 38 5.67 -8.60 -1.37
C PHE A 38 4.96 -9.88 -1.78
N ARG A 39 5.41 -10.54 -2.86
CA ARG A 39 4.86 -11.83 -3.31
C ARG A 39 4.95 -12.91 -2.24
N GLN A 40 6.09 -13.01 -1.56
CA GLN A 40 6.30 -13.99 -0.50
C GLN A 40 5.36 -13.76 0.69
N LEU A 41 5.10 -12.50 1.06
CA LEU A 41 4.14 -12.19 2.10
C LEU A 41 2.73 -12.62 1.71
N VAL A 42 2.26 -12.21 0.52
CA VAL A 42 0.94 -12.58 0.01
C VAL A 42 0.76 -14.11 -0.04
N SER A 43 1.76 -14.85 -0.52
CA SER A 43 1.67 -16.31 -0.62
C SER A 43 1.71 -17.03 0.73
N SER A 44 2.30 -16.42 1.76
CA SER A 44 2.34 -16.96 3.12
C SER A 44 1.02 -16.86 3.89
N ASN A 45 -0.07 -16.39 3.24
CA ASN A 45 -1.37 -16.09 3.85
C ASN A 45 -1.28 -15.08 5.01
N LYS A 46 -0.23 -14.25 5.00
CA LYS A 46 -0.06 -13.07 5.84
C LYS A 46 -0.31 -11.89 4.91
N TYR A 47 -1.39 -11.12 5.11
CA TYR A 47 -1.69 -10.00 4.21
C TYR A 47 -0.44 -9.13 4.01
N ALA A 48 -0.09 -8.86 2.74
CA ALA A 48 0.99 -7.94 2.45
C ALA A 48 0.47 -6.52 2.65
N THR A 49 1.01 -5.86 3.67
CA THR A 49 0.57 -4.54 4.11
C THR A 49 1.58 -3.51 3.69
N ILE A 50 1.12 -2.39 3.15
CA ILE A 50 1.96 -1.22 2.95
C ILE A 50 1.34 -0.08 3.74
N VAL A 51 2.13 0.59 4.57
CA VAL A 51 1.71 1.76 5.32
C VAL A 51 2.30 3.00 4.68
N ARG A 52 1.46 4.00 4.41
CA ARG A 52 1.89 5.34 3.97
C ARG A 52 1.61 6.34 5.08
N VAL A 53 2.60 7.18 5.37
CA VAL A 53 2.47 8.32 6.29
C VAL A 53 2.71 9.62 5.51
N CYS A 54 1.85 10.62 5.72
CA CYS A 54 1.96 11.95 5.10
C CYS A 54 1.50 13.04 6.06
N TYR A 55 2.42 13.77 6.68
CA TYR A 55 2.07 14.75 7.71
C TYR A 55 1.37 16.01 7.16
N ASP A 56 1.66 16.36 5.91
CA ASP A 56 1.11 17.54 5.23
C ASP A 56 -0.21 17.27 4.47
N CYS A 57 -0.63 16.00 4.42
CA CYS A 57 -1.88 15.62 3.77
C CYS A 57 -3.10 15.97 4.64
N LEU A 58 -4.28 15.95 4.02
CA LEU A 58 -5.55 15.94 4.72
C LEU A 58 -5.58 14.82 5.77
N GLU A 59 -6.32 15.03 6.85
CA GLU A 59 -6.39 14.09 7.98
C GLU A 59 -6.68 12.65 7.54
N SER A 60 -7.60 12.47 6.58
CA SER A 60 -7.96 11.17 6.01
C SER A 60 -6.81 10.46 5.29
N HIS A 61 -5.78 11.18 4.84
CA HIS A 61 -4.65 10.67 4.05
C HIS A 61 -3.32 10.69 4.80
N ARG A 62 -3.32 11.12 6.07
CA ARG A 62 -2.10 11.14 6.88
C ARG A 62 -1.55 9.77 7.17
N LEU A 63 -2.42 8.78 7.29
CA LEU A 63 -2.08 7.39 7.52
C LEU A 63 -2.98 6.52 6.63
N ILE A 64 -2.37 5.75 5.74
CA ILE A 64 -3.09 4.87 4.82
C ILE A 64 -2.51 3.47 4.93
N PHE A 65 -3.39 2.48 5.16
CA PHE A 65 -3.06 1.07 5.17
C PHE A 65 -3.53 0.42 3.87
N TYR A 66 -2.61 -0.01 3.03
CA TYR A 66 -2.90 -0.87 1.89
C TYR A 66 -2.85 -2.33 2.30
N LYS A 67 -3.93 -3.07 2.05
CA LYS A 67 -4.05 -4.50 2.32
C LYS A 67 -4.18 -5.25 1.00
N ARG A 68 -3.18 -6.06 0.61
CA ARG A 68 -3.37 -6.98 -0.51
C ARG A 68 -4.30 -8.12 -0.10
N ILE A 69 -5.35 -8.38 -0.88
CA ILE A 69 -6.37 -9.41 -0.58
C ILE A 69 -6.42 -10.55 -1.62
N LEU A 70 -5.77 -10.38 -2.78
CA LEU A 70 -5.60 -11.44 -3.78
C LEU A 70 -4.12 -11.74 -4.02
N THR A 71 -3.86 -12.92 -4.58
CA THR A 71 -2.52 -13.32 -5.03
C THR A 71 -1.92 -12.32 -6.02
N VAL A 72 -0.60 -12.37 -6.14
CA VAL A 72 0.18 -11.49 -7.01
C VAL A 72 0.90 -12.36 -8.02
N ASP A 73 0.67 -12.07 -9.30
CA ASP A 73 1.33 -12.77 -10.39
C ASP A 73 2.83 -12.44 -10.44
N GLY A 74 3.64 -13.38 -10.91
CA GLY A 74 5.10 -13.25 -10.93
C GLY A 74 5.61 -12.09 -11.81
N ASP A 75 4.85 -11.70 -12.84
CA ASP A 75 5.17 -10.62 -13.77
C ASP A 75 4.57 -9.25 -13.36
N TRP A 76 3.77 -9.20 -12.29
CA TRP A 76 3.22 -7.95 -11.76
C TRP A 76 4.15 -7.34 -10.72
N SER A 77 4.38 -6.03 -10.84
CA SER A 77 5.33 -5.29 -10.01
C SER A 77 4.60 -4.29 -9.10
N ILE A 78 4.60 -4.58 -7.78
CA ILE A 78 4.06 -3.66 -6.78
C ILE A 78 4.89 -2.37 -6.74
N SER A 79 6.20 -2.48 -6.96
CA SER A 79 7.12 -1.35 -6.94
C SER A 79 6.84 -0.36 -8.04
N GLN A 80 6.70 -0.85 -9.29
CA GLN A 80 6.30 -0.02 -10.41
C GLN A 80 4.92 0.61 -10.17
N ASN A 81 3.99 -0.20 -9.68
CA ASN A 81 2.61 0.24 -9.52
C ASN A 81 2.45 1.30 -8.43
N MET A 82 3.20 1.20 -7.34
CA MET A 82 3.17 2.14 -6.22
C MET A 82 3.97 3.42 -6.49
N LEU A 83 5.16 3.31 -7.09
CA LEU A 83 6.08 4.44 -7.19
C LEU A 83 5.89 5.27 -8.47
N TYR A 84 5.45 4.64 -9.55
CA TYR A 84 5.55 5.25 -10.88
C TYR A 84 4.25 5.23 -11.67
N ARG A 85 3.45 4.16 -11.56
CA ARG A 85 2.28 3.94 -12.42
C ARG A 85 1.14 3.27 -11.66
N TRP A 86 0.24 4.04 -11.07
CA TRP A 86 -0.92 3.51 -10.37
C TRP A 86 -1.98 3.01 -11.36
N LEU A 87 -1.79 1.78 -11.84
CA LEU A 87 -2.61 1.17 -12.87
C LEU A 87 -3.73 0.33 -12.26
N SER A 88 -4.82 0.15 -13.01
CA SER A 88 -5.96 -0.69 -12.60
C SER A 88 -5.73 -2.17 -12.87
N ASN A 89 -4.84 -2.49 -13.83
CA ASN A 89 -4.52 -3.86 -14.22
C ASN A 89 -3.97 -4.66 -13.01
N ARG A 90 -4.73 -5.67 -12.56
CA ARG A 90 -4.44 -6.50 -11.37
C ARG A 90 -4.27 -5.69 -10.07
N ASN A 91 -4.84 -4.49 -10.04
CA ASN A 91 -4.75 -3.53 -8.94
C ASN A 91 -6.02 -2.65 -8.88
N THR A 92 -7.12 -3.27 -8.49
CA THR A 92 -8.44 -2.61 -8.36
C THR A 92 -8.87 -2.63 -6.91
N LEU A 93 -9.32 -1.49 -6.39
CA LEU A 93 -9.77 -1.30 -5.03
C LEU A 93 -10.95 -2.22 -4.73
N ASN A 94 -10.95 -2.80 -3.54
CA ASN A 94 -11.92 -3.78 -3.03
C ASN A 94 -12.04 -5.08 -3.85
N VAL A 95 -11.18 -5.29 -4.84
CA VAL A 95 -11.03 -6.56 -5.58
C VAL A 95 -9.66 -7.17 -5.31
N HIS A 96 -8.60 -6.42 -5.60
CA HIS A 96 -7.21 -6.84 -5.47
C HIS A 96 -6.60 -6.40 -4.14
N PHE A 97 -7.02 -5.23 -3.65
CA PHE A 97 -6.55 -4.65 -2.38
C PHE A 97 -7.64 -3.83 -1.70
N LYS A 98 -7.48 -3.53 -0.42
CA LYS A 98 -8.29 -2.57 0.34
C LYS A 98 -7.41 -1.45 0.87
N LEU A 99 -7.99 -0.26 1.07
CA LEU A 99 -7.35 0.86 1.77
C LEU A 99 -8.14 1.21 3.02
N TYR A 100 -7.43 1.61 4.07
CA TYR A 100 -8.03 2.07 5.33
C TYR A 100 -7.29 3.30 5.83
N GLY A 101 -8.02 4.18 6.52
CA GLY A 101 -7.46 5.37 7.16
C GLY A 101 -7.00 5.14 8.61
N SER A 102 -7.24 3.95 9.17
CA SER A 102 -6.87 3.60 10.55
C SER A 102 -6.45 2.14 10.69
N GLU A 103 -5.62 1.86 11.70
CA GLU A 103 -5.19 0.50 12.01
C GLU A 103 -6.36 -0.37 12.49
N VAL A 104 -7.27 0.21 13.28
CA VAL A 104 -8.46 -0.50 13.79
C VAL A 104 -9.34 -0.97 12.64
N ASP A 105 -9.62 -0.09 11.67
CA ASP A 105 -10.38 -0.42 10.47
C ASP A 105 -9.67 -1.48 9.63
N TYR A 106 -8.34 -1.37 9.47
CA TYR A 106 -7.51 -2.34 8.78
C TYR A 106 -7.57 -3.76 9.41
N LEU A 107 -7.42 -3.82 10.75
CA LEU A 107 -7.41 -5.07 11.52
C LEU A 107 -8.80 -5.71 11.58
N THR A 108 -9.85 -4.91 11.65
CA THR A 108 -11.25 -5.39 11.76
C THR A 108 -11.95 -5.51 10.41
N ASP A 109 -11.29 -5.12 9.31
CA ASP A 109 -11.85 -5.06 7.94
C ASP A 109 -13.14 -4.24 7.84
N ASN A 110 -13.17 -3.08 8.51
CA ASN A 110 -14.29 -2.14 8.49
C ASN A 110 -13.89 -0.84 7.79
N ASN A 111 -14.89 -0.07 7.32
CA ASN A 111 -14.68 1.27 6.75
C ASN A 111 -13.58 1.35 5.66
N ALA A 112 -13.47 0.31 4.83
CA ALA A 112 -12.56 0.34 3.69
C ALA A 112 -12.94 1.49 2.74
N TRP A 113 -11.93 2.12 2.14
CA TRP A 113 -12.16 3.21 1.21
C TRP A 113 -12.97 2.74 0.00
N GLY A 114 -13.83 3.63 -0.50
CA GLY A 114 -14.76 3.35 -1.57
C GLY A 114 -14.32 3.83 -2.95
N TYR A 115 -13.29 4.67 -3.05
CA TYR A 115 -12.89 5.26 -4.33
C TYR A 115 -11.39 5.24 -4.58
N CYS A 116 -11.04 4.92 -5.82
CA CYS A 116 -9.72 5.12 -6.43
C CYS A 116 -9.90 5.40 -7.91
N ASN A 117 -9.04 6.25 -8.47
CA ASN A 117 -8.80 6.30 -9.90
C ASN A 117 -7.41 5.74 -10.23
N TYR A 118 -7.19 5.47 -11.52
CA TYR A 118 -6.04 4.72 -12.02
C TYR A 118 -5.56 5.26 -13.38
N ASP A 119 -4.57 4.58 -13.95
CA ASP A 119 -4.22 4.58 -15.37
C ASP A 119 -3.66 5.90 -15.90
N ASP A 120 -3.01 6.65 -15.02
CA ASP A 120 -2.06 7.69 -15.39
C ASP A 120 -0.63 7.12 -15.33
N ASN A 121 0.02 7.00 -16.48
CA ASN A 121 1.31 6.34 -16.63
C ASN A 121 2.50 7.11 -16.02
N ALA A 122 2.26 8.27 -15.42
CA ALA A 122 3.28 9.11 -14.80
C ALA A 122 3.03 9.39 -13.30
N VAL A 123 1.99 8.80 -12.70
CA VAL A 123 1.62 9.03 -11.29
C VAL A 123 1.53 7.70 -10.56
N GLY A 124 2.22 7.59 -9.43
CA GLY A 124 2.15 6.42 -8.55
C GLY A 124 0.94 6.46 -7.60
N SER A 125 0.98 5.62 -6.58
CA SER A 125 -0.10 5.47 -5.60
C SER A 125 -0.14 6.60 -4.57
N PHE A 126 -1.30 6.96 -3.99
CA PHE A 126 -2.66 6.47 -4.26
C PHE A 126 -3.45 7.45 -5.14
N ARG A 127 -2.77 8.22 -6.02
CA ARG A 127 -3.33 9.29 -6.87
C ARG A 127 -4.48 10.06 -6.19
N ASP A 128 -5.73 9.82 -6.60
CA ASP A 128 -6.93 10.49 -6.07
C ASP A 128 -7.86 9.52 -5.33
N CYS A 129 -7.33 8.43 -4.76
CA CYS A 129 -8.10 7.55 -3.89
C CYS A 129 -8.66 8.31 -2.68
N GLY A 130 -9.80 7.87 -2.16
CA GLY A 130 -10.37 8.48 -0.96
C GLY A 130 -11.45 7.60 -0.30
N PRO A 131 -11.84 7.91 0.94
CA PRO A 131 -12.80 7.10 1.70
C PRO A 131 -14.14 6.90 0.98
N THR A 132 -14.66 7.91 0.29
CA THR A 132 -15.95 7.86 -0.39
C THR A 132 -15.94 8.39 -1.83
N ALA A 133 -14.99 9.25 -2.18
CA ALA A 133 -14.90 9.92 -3.48
C ALA A 133 -13.45 10.27 -3.81
N ALA A 134 -13.23 10.85 -4.99
CA ALA A 134 -11.92 11.33 -5.42
C ALA A 134 -11.38 12.42 -4.50
N VAL A 135 -10.14 12.26 -4.01
CA VAL A 135 -9.44 13.29 -3.22
C VAL A 135 -8.05 13.49 -3.79
N GLY A 136 -7.89 14.53 -4.60
CA GLY A 136 -6.62 14.85 -5.24
C GLY A 136 -5.66 15.64 -4.35
N SER A 137 -4.44 15.83 -4.87
CA SER A 137 -3.36 16.60 -4.23
C SER A 137 -2.95 16.08 -2.85
N GLN A 138 -3.04 14.76 -2.65
CA GLN A 138 -2.62 14.08 -1.42
C GLN A 138 -1.32 13.31 -1.61
N TRP A 139 -0.46 13.72 -2.55
CA TRP A 139 0.77 13.04 -2.96
C TRP A 139 1.99 13.51 -2.17
#